data_AF-A0A964D1K5-F1
#
_entry.id   AF-A0A964D1K5-F1
#
_cell.length_a   1.000
_cell.length_b   1.000
_cell.length_c   1.000
_cell.angle_alpha   90.00
_cell.angle_beta   90.00
_cell.angle_gamma   90.00
#
_symmetry.space_group_name_H-M   'P 1'
#
loop_
_entity.id
_entity.type
_entity.pdbx_description
1 polymer ?
#
loop_
_entity_poly.entity_id
_entity_poly.type
_entity_poly.pdbx_seq_one_letter_code
_entity_poly.pdbx_strand_id
1 'polypeptide(L)'
;MEPEASQISSSYTFKSRLLFLSIALAVPLLIVATRSAYVQGLLRAVLIQIEHLGVWGPIAFIATYNFATILFIPGSVLTLGGGVLFGLWWGSIYVLIAATLGATFAFLIGRYLSRDRVVKYMEAHPKFQALDRAVAKEGLKIVFLTRLCPLFPFNLLNYALGITQVSLKDYVLGSSGMIPGTVMYVYSGSLVGNIAAICTVNQPANPQAELVKWLINIISFTAAVAVTVYITRIARKALDETI
;
A
#
# COMPACT_ATOMS: atom_id res chain seq x y z
N MET A 1 28.45 -10.71 -39.68
CA MET A 1 28.31 -9.80 -38.53
C MET A 1 26.82 -9.68 -38.22
N GLU A 2 26.25 -10.65 -37.49
CA GLU A 2 24.83 -10.56 -37.05
C GLU A 2 24.42 -11.46 -35.83
N PRO A 3 25.26 -11.83 -34.83
CA PRO A 3 24.76 -12.65 -33.70
C PRO A 3 24.36 -11.86 -32.43
N GLU A 4 24.84 -10.64 -32.23
CA GLU A 4 24.72 -9.95 -30.91
C GLU A 4 23.32 -9.37 -30.63
N ALA A 5 22.59 -8.89 -31.64
CA ALA A 5 21.28 -8.26 -31.43
C ALA A 5 20.18 -9.25 -30.98
N SER A 6 20.28 -10.51 -31.39
CA SER A 6 19.33 -11.58 -31.06
C SER A 6 19.44 -12.05 -29.60
N GLN A 7 20.66 -12.17 -29.07
CA GLN A 7 20.89 -12.59 -27.68
C GLN A 7 20.44 -11.52 -26.66
N ILE A 8 20.55 -10.24 -27.02
CA ILE A 8 20.15 -9.12 -26.15
C ILE A 8 18.63 -9.09 -25.96
N SER A 9 17.84 -9.27 -27.02
CA SER A 9 16.36 -9.27 -26.99
C SER A 9 15.76 -10.42 -26.15
N SER A 10 16.35 -11.62 -26.25
CA SER A 10 15.93 -12.80 -25.48
C SER A 10 16.11 -12.62 -23.96
N SER A 11 17.21 -12.00 -23.53
CA SER A 11 17.51 -11.77 -22.11
C SER A 11 16.54 -10.79 -21.44
N TYR A 12 16.09 -9.75 -22.15
CA TYR A 12 15.12 -8.78 -21.63
C TYR A 12 13.71 -9.37 -21.48
N THR A 13 13.30 -10.22 -22.42
CA THR A 13 11.99 -10.88 -22.40
C THR A 13 11.90 -11.93 -21.28
N PHE A 14 13.01 -12.60 -20.97
CA PHE A 14 13.09 -13.55 -19.86
C PHE A 14 13.07 -12.85 -18.49
N LYS A 15 13.83 -11.77 -18.31
CA LYS A 15 13.84 -10.97 -17.07
C LYS A 15 12.48 -10.31 -16.80
N SER A 16 11.78 -9.81 -17.82
CA SER A 16 10.45 -9.23 -17.65
C SER A 16 9.41 -10.28 -17.26
N ARG A 17 9.44 -11.49 -17.86
CA ARG A 17 8.59 -12.61 -17.46
C ARG A 17 8.85 -13.08 -16.03
N LEU A 18 10.11 -13.13 -15.59
CA LEU A 18 10.47 -13.44 -14.20
C LEU A 18 10.00 -12.35 -13.23
N LEU A 19 10.05 -11.07 -13.63
CA LEU A 19 9.51 -9.95 -12.86
C LEU A 19 7.99 -10.04 -12.74
N PHE A 20 7.28 -10.34 -13.84
CA PHE A 20 5.84 -10.54 -13.84
C PHE A 20 5.43 -11.77 -13.01
N LEU A 21 6.16 -12.88 -13.09
CA LEU A 21 5.93 -14.08 -12.28
C LEU A 21 6.21 -13.83 -10.79
N SER A 22 7.27 -13.10 -10.45
CA SER A 22 7.57 -12.74 -9.06
C SER A 22 6.56 -11.76 -8.48
N ILE A 23 6.05 -10.81 -9.26
CA ILE A 23 4.92 -9.94 -8.87
C ILE A 23 3.63 -10.77 -8.74
N ALA A 24 3.35 -11.65 -9.70
CA ALA A 24 2.17 -12.53 -9.68
C ALA A 24 2.19 -13.56 -8.54
N LEU A 25 3.36 -13.90 -8.00
CA LEU A 25 3.52 -14.76 -6.82
C LEU A 25 3.53 -13.95 -5.52
N ALA A 26 4.15 -12.77 -5.52
CA ALA A 26 4.26 -11.90 -4.34
C ALA A 26 2.92 -11.31 -3.91
N VAL A 27 2.03 -10.99 -4.86
CA VAL A 27 0.69 -10.47 -4.57
C VAL A 27 -0.17 -11.50 -3.81
N PRO A 28 -0.32 -12.76 -4.26
CA PRO A 28 -1.04 -13.78 -3.48
C PRO A 28 -0.31 -14.12 -2.18
N LEU A 29 1.02 -14.11 -2.11
CA LEU A 29 1.74 -14.29 -0.84
C LEU A 29 1.46 -13.16 0.16
N LEU A 30 1.37 -11.92 -0.32
CA LEU A 30 1.02 -10.74 0.47
C LEU A 30 -0.46 -10.79 0.92
N ILE A 31 -1.35 -11.29 0.05
CA ILE A 31 -2.77 -11.52 0.37
C ILE A 31 -2.91 -12.64 1.42
N VAL A 32 -2.15 -13.73 1.30
CA VAL A 32 -2.14 -14.83 2.29
C VAL A 32 -1.51 -14.39 3.61
N ALA A 33 -0.43 -13.60 3.57
CA ALA A 33 0.20 -13.03 4.76
C ALA A 33 -0.76 -12.08 5.50
N THR A 34 -1.46 -11.20 4.77
CA THR A 34 -2.47 -10.29 5.35
C THR A 34 -3.75 -11.00 5.81
N ARG A 35 -4.03 -12.20 5.29
CA ARG A 35 -5.10 -13.09 5.78
C ARG A 35 -4.66 -14.08 6.85
N SER A 36 -3.38 -14.11 7.22
CA SER A 36 -2.92 -15.01 8.28
C SER A 36 -3.49 -14.56 9.62
N ALA A 37 -3.96 -15.53 10.42
CA ALA A 37 -4.46 -15.31 11.78
C ALA A 37 -3.44 -14.55 12.66
N TYR A 38 -2.15 -14.62 12.32
CA TYR A 38 -1.07 -13.92 12.99
C TYR A 38 -1.15 -12.40 12.81
N VAL A 39 -1.38 -11.91 11.60
CA VAL A 39 -1.50 -10.46 11.34
C VAL A 39 -2.74 -9.91 12.02
N GLN A 40 -3.85 -10.66 12.01
CA GLN A 40 -5.08 -10.27 12.70
C GLN A 40 -4.91 -10.25 14.24
N GLY A 41 -4.21 -11.24 14.79
CA GLY A 41 -3.88 -11.32 16.21
C GLY A 41 -2.95 -10.18 16.65
N LEU A 42 -1.92 -9.89 15.86
CA LEU A 42 -0.99 -8.78 16.12
C LEU A 42 -1.70 -7.42 16.03
N LEU A 43 -2.58 -7.23 15.03
CA LEU A 43 -3.45 -6.06 14.92
C LEU A 43 -4.25 -5.88 16.21
N ARG A 44 -5.01 -6.90 16.62
CA ARG A 44 -5.84 -6.81 17.82
C ARG A 44 -5.01 -6.50 19.06
N ALA A 45 -3.87 -7.18 19.25
CA ALA A 45 -2.99 -6.95 20.40
C ALA A 45 -2.46 -5.51 20.45
N VAL A 46 -1.97 -4.98 19.32
CA VAL A 46 -1.45 -3.60 19.23
C VAL A 46 -2.58 -2.58 19.42
N LEU A 47 -3.74 -2.80 18.79
CA LEU A 47 -4.87 -1.87 18.90
C LEU A 47 -5.42 -1.81 20.33
N ILE A 48 -5.56 -2.96 21.01
CA ILE A 48 -6.01 -3.01 22.41
C ILE A 48 -5.04 -2.25 23.32
N GLN A 49 -3.73 -2.44 23.15
CA GLN A 49 -2.75 -1.69 23.94
C GLN A 49 -2.80 -0.19 23.68
N ILE A 50 -3.03 0.23 22.44
CA ILE A 50 -3.18 1.64 22.08
C ILE A 50 -4.47 2.24 22.67
N GLU A 51 -5.57 1.48 22.68
CA GLU A 51 -6.85 1.90 23.25
C GLU A 51 -6.73 2.17 24.76
N HIS A 52 -6.00 1.31 25.49
CA HIS A 52 -5.77 1.48 26.93
C HIS A 52 -4.90 2.70 27.30
N LEU A 53 -4.21 3.32 26.35
CA LEU A 53 -3.36 4.50 26.59
C LEU A 53 -4.15 5.82 26.64
N GLY A 54 -5.45 5.80 26.35
CA GLY A 54 -6.32 6.99 26.41
C GLY A 54 -5.79 8.14 25.55
N VAL A 55 -5.49 9.28 26.19
CA VAL A 55 -4.99 10.50 25.51
C VAL A 55 -3.65 10.28 24.79
N TRP A 56 -2.83 9.30 25.22
CA TRP A 56 -1.55 8.97 24.58
C TRP A 56 -1.69 8.03 23.37
N GLY A 57 -2.88 7.46 23.14
CA GLY A 57 -3.16 6.52 22.06
C GLY A 57 -2.71 7.00 20.67
N PRO A 58 -3.06 8.23 20.24
CA PRO A 58 -2.64 8.75 18.94
C PRO A 58 -1.12 8.85 18.77
N ILE A 59 -0.40 9.26 19.83
CA ILE A 59 1.06 9.39 19.79
C ILE A 59 1.71 8.01 19.67
N ALA A 60 1.26 7.04 20.48
CA ALA A 60 1.74 5.66 20.41
C ALA A 60 1.45 5.02 19.04
N PHE A 61 0.28 5.30 18.47
CA PHE A 61 -0.09 4.86 17.12
C PHE A 61 0.86 5.42 16.06
N ILE A 62 1.10 6.74 16.07
CA ILE A 62 2.02 7.40 15.12
C ILE A 62 3.43 6.82 15.23
N ALA A 63 3.94 6.64 16.45
CA ALA A 63 5.26 6.04 16.68
C ALA A 63 5.34 4.62 16.10
N THR A 64 4.35 3.79 16.40
CA THR A 64 4.25 2.41 15.91
C THR A 64 4.22 2.36 14.39
N TYR A 65 3.43 3.24 13.76
CA TYR A 65 3.35 3.36 12.31
C TYR A 65 4.70 3.73 11.67
N ASN A 66 5.42 4.66 12.28
CA ASN A 66 6.74 5.08 11.80
C ASN A 66 7.74 3.92 11.85
N PHE A 67 7.80 3.20 12.98
CA PHE A 67 8.66 2.01 13.09
C PHE A 67 8.28 0.94 12.08
N ALA A 68 6.98 0.67 11.92
CA ALA A 68 6.49 -0.28 10.93
C ALA A 68 6.91 0.10 9.50
N THR A 69 6.80 1.38 9.15
CA THR A 69 7.21 1.91 7.85
C THR A 69 8.70 1.69 7.59
N ILE A 70 9.54 1.98 8.59
CA ILE A 70 11.00 1.80 8.50
C ILE A 70 11.38 0.31 8.39
N LEU A 71 10.66 -0.56 9.10
CA LEU A 71 10.89 -2.02 9.12
C LEU A 71 10.23 -2.75 7.94
N PHE A 72 9.76 -2.03 6.92
CA PHE A 72 9.08 -2.60 5.75
C PHE A 72 7.77 -3.36 6.06
N ILE A 73 7.18 -3.14 7.24
CA ILE A 73 5.89 -3.71 7.60
C ILE A 73 4.78 -3.02 6.77
N PRO A 74 3.81 -3.76 6.20
CA PRO A 74 2.74 -3.17 5.41
C PRO A 74 1.88 -2.17 6.20
N GLY A 75 1.95 -0.88 5.83
CA GLY A 75 1.20 0.18 6.49
C GLY A 75 -0.32 0.09 6.35
N SER A 76 -0.83 -0.66 5.36
CA SER A 76 -2.28 -0.88 5.14
C SER A 76 -3.00 -1.44 6.37
N VAL A 77 -2.33 -2.33 7.09
CA VAL A 77 -2.78 -2.95 8.34
C VAL A 77 -3.03 -1.88 9.41
N LEU A 78 -2.06 -1.00 9.62
CA LEU A 78 -2.14 0.08 10.61
C LEU A 78 -3.12 1.16 10.17
N THR A 79 -3.19 1.48 8.88
CA THR A 79 -4.18 2.43 8.34
C THR A 79 -5.61 1.96 8.61
N LEU A 80 -5.92 0.67 8.40
CA LEU A 80 -7.23 0.10 8.77
C LEU A 80 -7.46 0.20 10.28
N GLY A 81 -6.44 -0.14 11.09
CA GLY A 81 -6.49 -0.04 12.54
C GLY A 81 -6.76 1.38 13.05
N GLY A 82 -6.20 2.40 12.40
CA GLY A 82 -6.47 3.80 12.72
C GLY A 82 -7.95 4.17 12.54
N GLY A 83 -8.61 3.61 11.53
CA GLY A 83 -10.06 3.75 11.33
C GLY A 83 -10.89 3.04 12.39
N VAL A 84 -10.46 1.85 12.82
CA VAL A 84 -11.11 1.10 13.92
C VAL A 84 -11.01 1.85 15.25
N LEU A 85 -9.84 2.41 15.57
CA LEU A 85 -9.58 3.06 16.86
C LEU A 85 -10.12 4.48 16.98
N PHE A 86 -9.92 5.29 15.94
CA PHE A 86 -10.13 6.73 16.01
C PHE A 86 -11.27 7.22 15.09
N GLY A 87 -11.95 6.29 14.41
CA GLY A 87 -13.00 6.60 13.44
C GLY A 87 -12.47 7.28 12.18
N LEU A 88 -13.38 7.72 11.31
CA LEU A 88 -13.04 8.28 10.00
C LEU A 88 -12.18 9.54 10.11
N TRP A 89 -12.65 10.55 10.83
CA TRP A 89 -12.04 11.88 10.82
C TRP A 89 -10.69 11.92 11.53
N TRP A 90 -10.65 11.52 12.80
CA TRP A 90 -9.42 11.52 13.59
C TRP A 90 -8.46 10.43 13.13
N GLY A 91 -8.96 9.25 12.75
CA GLY A 91 -8.13 8.20 12.15
C GLY A 91 -7.44 8.66 10.87
N SER A 92 -8.15 9.41 9.99
CA SER A 92 -7.54 9.93 8.76
C SER A 92 -6.45 10.93 9.06
N ILE A 93 -6.67 11.84 10.02
CA ILE A 93 -5.67 12.84 10.44
C ILE A 93 -4.43 12.14 11.00
N TYR A 94 -4.61 11.23 11.97
CA TYR A 94 -3.47 10.55 12.62
C TYR A 94 -2.72 9.66 11.64
N VAL A 95 -3.41 8.94 10.75
CA VAL A 95 -2.73 8.13 9.73
C VAL A 95 -2.00 9.01 8.72
N LEU A 96 -2.56 10.14 8.28
CA LEU A 96 -1.85 11.03 7.36
C LEU A 96 -0.57 11.60 7.98
N ILE A 97 -0.62 12.01 9.25
CA ILE A 97 0.55 12.47 9.99
C ILE A 97 1.57 11.35 10.10
N ALA A 98 1.14 10.17 10.57
CA ALA A 98 1.99 9.01 10.74
C ALA A 98 2.64 8.56 9.42
N ALA A 99 1.84 8.40 8.37
CA ALA A 99 2.33 7.93 7.08
C ALA A 99 3.27 8.95 6.42
N THR A 100 3.00 10.25 6.58
CA THR A 100 3.91 11.29 6.09
C THR A 100 5.23 11.28 6.84
N LEU A 101 5.20 11.20 8.18
CA LEU A 101 6.42 11.15 9.01
C LEU A 101 7.24 9.88 8.73
N GLY A 102 6.60 8.71 8.72
CA GLY A 102 7.26 7.44 8.43
C GLY A 102 7.87 7.41 7.02
N ALA A 103 7.13 7.94 6.03
CA ALA A 103 7.63 8.11 4.68
C ALA A 103 8.84 9.04 4.63
N THR A 104 8.78 10.18 5.32
CA THR A 104 9.91 11.12 5.44
C THR A 104 11.12 10.45 6.09
N PHE A 105 10.95 9.67 7.16
CA PHE A 105 12.07 8.95 7.77
C PHE A 105 12.69 7.94 6.82
N ALA A 106 11.89 7.10 6.16
CA ALA A 106 12.38 6.14 5.16
C ALA A 106 13.11 6.86 4.00
N PHE A 107 12.58 7.99 3.54
CA PHE A 107 13.21 8.84 2.53
C PHE A 107 14.57 9.40 2.97
N LEU A 108 14.65 9.93 4.20
CA LEU A 108 15.90 10.48 4.74
C LEU A 108 16.94 9.38 5.00
N ILE A 109 16.50 8.20 5.47
CA ILE A 109 17.38 7.03 5.60
C ILE A 109 17.90 6.65 4.21
N GLY A 110 17.04 6.52 3.21
CA GLY A 110 17.45 6.26 1.83
C GLY A 110 18.49 7.27 1.32
N ARG A 111 18.27 8.56 1.62
CA ARG A 111 19.16 9.66 1.22
C ARG A 111 20.54 9.60 1.85
N TYR A 112 20.60 9.46 3.17
CA TYR A 112 21.86 9.62 3.91
C TYR A 112 22.63 8.31 4.04
N LEU A 113 21.95 7.16 4.17
CA LEU A 113 22.62 5.86 4.33
C LEU A 113 23.13 5.29 3.00
N SER A 114 22.59 5.73 1.85
CA SER A 114 22.93 5.17 0.54
C SER A 114 23.78 6.09 -0.33
N ARG A 115 24.14 7.30 0.15
CA ARG A 115 24.74 8.36 -0.67
C ARG A 115 25.95 7.89 -1.48
N ASP A 116 26.89 7.18 -0.86
CA ASP A 116 28.11 6.71 -1.52
C ASP A 116 27.85 5.61 -2.57
N ARG A 117 26.84 4.77 -2.34
CA ARG A 117 26.43 3.71 -3.28
C ARG A 117 25.67 4.29 -4.47
N VAL A 118 24.86 5.31 -4.22
CA VAL A 118 24.06 5.99 -5.24
C VAL A 118 24.96 6.77 -6.18
N VAL A 119 25.92 7.55 -5.66
CA VAL A 119 26.87 8.31 -6.48
C VAL A 119 27.65 7.37 -7.41
N LYS A 120 28.22 6.27 -6.88
CA LYS A 120 28.92 5.26 -7.69
C LYS A 120 28.02 4.60 -8.74
N TYR A 121 26.76 4.31 -8.40
CA TYR A 121 25.82 3.70 -9.34
C TYR A 121 25.42 4.65 -10.47
N MET A 122 25.25 5.94 -10.15
CA MET A 122 24.91 6.99 -11.11
C MET A 122 26.07 7.30 -12.06
N GLU A 123 27.31 7.28 -11.58
CA GLU A 123 28.51 7.38 -12.43
C GLU A 123 28.61 6.22 -13.43
N ALA A 124 28.18 5.03 -13.03
CA ALA A 124 28.16 3.85 -13.89
C ALA A 124 26.98 3.79 -14.89
N HIS A 125 25.92 4.59 -14.72
CA HIS A 125 24.69 4.50 -15.52
C HIS A 125 24.13 5.87 -15.96
N PRO A 126 24.60 6.41 -17.11
CA PRO A 126 24.19 7.73 -17.61
C PRO A 126 22.67 7.90 -17.83
N LYS A 127 21.98 6.82 -18.22
CA LYS A 127 20.51 6.81 -18.39
C LYS A 127 19.77 7.02 -17.07
N PHE A 128 20.31 6.48 -15.97
CA PHE A 128 19.73 6.65 -14.64
C PHE A 128 19.90 8.10 -14.14
N GLN A 129 21.03 8.73 -14.46
CA GLN A 129 21.28 10.14 -14.14
C GLN A 129 20.38 11.10 -14.94
N ALA A 130 20.07 10.78 -16.20
CA ALA A 130 19.08 11.52 -16.99
C ALA A 130 17.66 11.39 -16.41
N LEU A 131 17.27 10.17 -16.01
CA LEU A 131 16.00 9.90 -15.35
C LEU A 131 15.90 10.65 -14.01
N ASP A 132 16.95 10.60 -13.18
CA ASP A 132 17.00 11.30 -11.90
C ASP A 132 16.83 12.83 -12.06
N ARG A 133 17.48 13.44 -13.05
CA ARG A 133 17.30 14.87 -13.35
C ARG A 133 15.88 15.20 -13.82
N ALA A 134 15.28 14.36 -14.66
CA ALA A 134 13.89 14.52 -15.08
C ALA A 134 12.93 14.40 -13.89
N VAL A 135 13.21 13.45 -12.98
CA VAL A 135 12.44 13.24 -11.76
C VAL A 135 12.57 14.40 -10.78
N ALA A 136 13.76 14.98 -10.65
CA ALA A 136 13.99 16.14 -9.79
C ALA A 136 13.22 17.38 -10.27
N LYS A 137 13.12 17.60 -11.59
CA LYS A 137 12.44 18.76 -12.17
C LYS A 137 10.94 18.79 -11.88
N GLU A 138 10.29 17.63 -11.80
CA GLU A 138 8.86 17.49 -11.47
C GLU A 138 8.64 16.69 -10.18
N GLY A 139 9.57 16.80 -9.21
CA GLY A 139 9.59 15.98 -7.99
C GLY A 139 8.25 15.97 -7.24
N LEU A 140 7.63 17.14 -7.07
CA LEU A 140 6.33 17.25 -6.38
C LEU A 140 5.25 16.46 -7.11
N LYS A 141 5.16 16.64 -8.44
CA LYS A 141 4.15 16.00 -9.27
C LYS A 141 4.33 14.48 -9.30
N ILE A 142 5.58 14.03 -9.38
CA ILE A 142 5.91 12.59 -9.38
C ILE A 142 5.53 11.96 -8.05
N VAL A 143 5.90 12.59 -6.93
CA VAL A 143 5.51 12.10 -5.61
C VAL A 143 3.97 12.09 -5.52
N PHE A 144 3.31 13.19 -5.84
CA PHE A 144 1.85 13.30 -5.77
C PHE A 144 1.12 12.23 -6.61
N LEU A 145 1.52 12.04 -7.87
CA LEU A 145 0.90 11.05 -8.76
C LEU A 145 1.18 9.62 -8.30
N THR A 146 2.39 9.33 -7.82
CA THR A 146 2.72 8.00 -7.29
C THR A 146 2.04 7.70 -5.95
N ARG A 147 1.61 8.72 -5.20
CA ARG A 147 0.75 8.56 -4.02
C ARG A 147 -0.71 8.36 -4.37
N LEU A 148 -1.21 9.06 -5.39
CA LEU A 148 -2.58 8.90 -5.88
C LEU A 148 -2.78 7.54 -6.57
N CYS A 149 -1.82 7.13 -7.39
CA CYS A 149 -1.80 5.86 -8.09
C CYS A 149 -0.57 5.06 -7.65
N PRO A 150 -0.67 4.30 -6.53
CA PRO A 150 0.44 3.55 -5.98
C PRO A 150 0.77 2.32 -6.84
N LEU A 151 1.54 2.54 -7.90
CA LEU A 151 2.08 1.47 -8.76
C LEU A 151 3.18 0.65 -8.07
N PHE A 152 3.81 1.21 -7.04
CA PHE A 152 4.94 0.62 -6.32
C PHE A 152 4.61 0.41 -4.84
N PRO A 153 5.23 -0.60 -4.19
CA PRO A 153 5.10 -0.78 -2.75
C PRO A 153 5.54 0.47 -1.98
N PHE A 154 4.68 0.93 -1.06
CA PHE A 154 4.85 2.19 -0.33
C PHE A 154 6.24 2.34 0.31
N ASN A 155 6.68 1.31 1.05
CA ASN A 155 7.96 1.34 1.76
C ASN A 155 9.13 1.46 0.77
N LEU A 156 9.17 0.61 -0.26
CA LEU A 156 10.23 0.65 -1.28
C LEU A 156 10.29 1.99 -2.01
N LEU A 157 9.13 2.55 -2.37
CA LEU A 157 9.04 3.83 -3.05
C LEU A 157 9.65 4.96 -2.21
N ASN A 158 9.46 4.95 -0.88
CA ASN A 158 10.01 5.98 0.01
C ASN A 158 11.54 5.98 0.00
N TYR A 159 12.17 4.81 0.11
CA TYR A 159 13.63 4.68 0.03
C TYR A 159 14.16 5.02 -1.37
N ALA A 160 13.47 4.56 -2.42
CA ALA A 160 13.85 4.84 -3.80
C ALA A 160 13.82 6.33 -4.12
N LEU A 161 12.76 7.04 -3.69
CA LEU A 161 12.69 8.50 -3.82
C LEU A 161 13.70 9.21 -2.92
N GLY A 162 14.12 8.59 -1.81
CA GLY A 162 15.23 9.05 -0.97
C GLY A 162 16.58 9.01 -1.68
N ILE A 163 16.74 8.11 -2.64
CA ILE A 163 17.95 7.97 -3.45
C ILE A 163 18.01 9.01 -4.60
N THR A 164 16.88 9.50 -5.08
CA THR A 164 16.83 10.49 -6.17
C THR A 164 17.11 11.92 -5.69
N GLN A 165 17.17 12.87 -6.62
CA GLN A 165 17.33 14.30 -6.35
C GLN A 165 16.02 15.04 -6.00
N VAL A 166 14.94 14.33 -5.71
CA VAL A 166 13.68 14.95 -5.24
C VAL A 166 13.93 15.69 -3.93
N SER A 167 13.53 16.96 -3.85
CA SER A 167 13.69 17.76 -2.64
C SER A 167 12.79 17.25 -1.51
N LEU A 168 13.23 17.41 -0.25
CA LEU A 168 12.40 17.03 0.90
C LEU A 168 11.07 17.79 0.92
N LYS A 169 11.08 19.06 0.51
CA LYS A 169 9.89 19.90 0.42
C LYS A 169 8.89 19.31 -0.57
N ASP A 170 9.33 18.98 -1.78
CA ASP A 170 8.47 18.40 -2.80
C ASP A 170 7.94 17.02 -2.40
N TYR A 171 8.76 16.25 -1.67
CA TYR A 171 8.37 14.96 -1.13
C TYR A 171 7.26 15.07 -0.08
N VAL A 172 7.38 15.99 0.88
CA VAL A 172 6.38 16.20 1.93
C VAL A 172 5.09 16.79 1.32
N LEU A 173 5.20 17.81 0.47
CA LEU A 173 4.03 18.41 -0.19
C LEU A 173 3.33 17.42 -1.13
N GLY A 174 4.10 16.69 -1.93
CA GLY A 174 3.57 15.66 -2.82
C GLY A 174 2.91 14.50 -2.06
N SER A 175 3.29 14.27 -0.80
CA SER A 175 2.64 13.24 0.04
C SER A 175 1.17 13.54 0.35
N SER A 176 0.68 14.76 0.10
CA SER A 176 -0.75 15.09 0.11
C SER A 176 -1.57 14.26 -0.89
N GLY A 177 -0.95 13.71 -1.94
CA GLY A 177 -1.60 12.77 -2.86
C GLY A 177 -2.09 11.48 -2.18
N MET A 178 -1.65 11.20 -0.95
CA MET A 178 -2.10 10.06 -0.15
C MET A 178 -3.49 10.26 0.46
N ILE A 179 -4.00 11.50 0.51
CA ILE A 179 -5.24 11.84 1.23
C ILE A 179 -6.42 10.98 0.77
N PRO A 180 -6.76 10.90 -0.53
CA PRO A 180 -7.95 10.15 -0.96
C PRO A 180 -7.86 8.66 -0.63
N GLY A 181 -6.69 8.05 -0.89
CA GLY A 181 -6.45 6.64 -0.59
C GLY A 181 -6.48 6.34 0.91
N THR A 182 -5.93 7.24 1.73
CA THR A 182 -5.91 7.10 3.18
C THR A 182 -7.33 7.19 3.75
N VAL A 183 -8.10 8.20 3.34
CA VAL A 183 -9.50 8.38 3.81
C VAL A 183 -10.35 7.16 3.45
N MET A 184 -10.23 6.62 2.23
CA MET A 184 -10.96 5.41 1.81
C MET A 184 -10.59 4.18 2.67
N TYR A 185 -9.31 3.99 2.95
CA TYR A 185 -8.85 2.87 3.77
C TYR A 185 -9.27 3.03 5.24
N VAL A 186 -9.11 4.21 5.82
CA VAL A 186 -9.55 4.51 7.20
C VAL A 186 -11.06 4.38 7.31
N TYR A 187 -11.82 4.84 6.32
CA TYR A 187 -13.28 4.66 6.27
C TYR A 187 -13.64 3.18 6.33
N SER A 188 -12.98 2.34 5.52
CA SER A 188 -13.17 0.89 5.54
C SER A 188 -12.89 0.30 6.93
N GLY A 189 -11.81 0.73 7.59
CA GLY A 189 -11.51 0.36 8.97
C GLY A 189 -12.59 0.79 9.96
N SER A 190 -13.09 2.02 9.84
CA SER A 190 -14.14 2.56 10.72
C SER A 190 -15.47 1.82 10.57
N LEU A 191 -15.81 1.37 9.37
CA LEU A 191 -17.00 0.54 9.14
C LEU A 191 -16.87 -0.81 9.85
N VAL A 192 -15.69 -1.44 9.79
CA VAL A 192 -15.43 -2.68 10.51
C VAL A 192 -15.53 -2.48 12.03
N GLY A 193 -14.97 -1.39 12.55
CA GLY A 193 -15.09 -1.04 13.98
C GLY A 193 -16.54 -0.84 14.41
N ASN A 194 -17.33 -0.09 13.63
CA ASN A 194 -18.74 0.16 13.91
C ASN A 194 -19.60 -1.11 13.84
N ILE A 195 -19.37 -1.98 12.84
CA ILE A 195 -20.08 -3.25 12.73
C ILE A 195 -19.74 -4.17 13.90
N ALA A 196 -18.47 -4.23 14.32
CA ALA A 196 -18.05 -5.01 15.48
C ALA A 196 -18.66 -4.46 16.78
N ALA A 197 -18.76 -3.15 16.95
CA ALA A 197 -19.43 -2.50 18.07
C ALA A 197 -20.93 -2.86 18.11
N ILE A 198 -21.61 -2.85 16.97
CA ILE A 198 -23.03 -3.26 16.87
C ILE A 198 -23.20 -4.75 17.19
N CYS A 199 -22.25 -5.61 16.80
CA CYS A 199 -22.30 -7.04 17.09
C CYS A 199 -21.91 -7.40 18.54
N THR A 200 -21.27 -6.50 19.28
CA THR A 200 -20.86 -6.68 20.68
C THR A 200 -21.85 -6.04 21.67
N VAL A 201 -22.77 -5.21 21.19
CA VAL A 201 -24.05 -5.01 21.89
C VAL A 201 -24.70 -6.38 21.99
N ASN A 202 -24.77 -6.92 23.20
CA ASN A 202 -25.40 -8.20 23.54
C ASN A 202 -26.89 -8.18 23.13
N GLN A 203 -27.18 -8.35 21.85
CA GLN A 203 -28.45 -8.88 21.41
C GLN A 203 -28.35 -10.40 21.52
N PRO A 204 -29.29 -11.07 22.22
CA PRO A 204 -29.35 -12.53 22.24
C PRO A 204 -29.31 -13.02 20.80
N ALA A 205 -28.56 -14.11 20.54
CA ALA A 205 -28.36 -14.68 19.21
C ALA A 205 -29.69 -14.76 18.45
N ASN A 206 -29.96 -13.74 17.61
CA ASN A 206 -31.18 -13.67 16.85
C ASN A 206 -30.95 -14.52 15.60
N PRO A 207 -31.68 -15.64 15.41
CA PRO A 207 -31.52 -16.48 14.23
C PRO A 207 -31.66 -15.69 12.92
N GLN A 208 -32.43 -14.59 12.94
CA GLN A 208 -32.60 -13.71 11.79
C GLN A 208 -31.33 -12.90 11.46
N ALA A 209 -30.53 -12.50 12.46
CA ALA A 209 -29.30 -11.76 12.23
C ALA A 209 -28.19 -12.64 11.62
N GLU A 210 -28.11 -13.90 12.03
CA GLU A 210 -27.17 -14.87 11.43
C GLU A 210 -27.56 -15.23 9.99
N LEU A 211 -28.86 -15.36 9.70
CA LEU A 211 -29.37 -15.51 8.33
C LEU A 211 -29.01 -14.29 7.47
N VAL A 212 -29.18 -13.07 7.97
CA VAL A 212 -28.83 -11.84 7.24
C VAL A 212 -27.32 -11.77 6.95
N LYS A 213 -26.45 -12.12 7.92
CA LYS A 213 -25.00 -12.19 7.68
C LYS A 213 -24.64 -13.21 6.60
N TRP A 214 -25.27 -14.39 6.63
CA TRP A 214 -25.04 -15.42 5.61
C TRP A 214 -25.52 -14.98 4.22
N LEU A 215 -26.68 -14.32 4.14
CA LEU A 215 -27.21 -13.75 2.91
C LEU A 215 -26.28 -12.66 2.34
N ILE A 216 -25.79 -11.73 3.17
CA ILE A 216 -24.84 -10.68 2.73
C ILE A 216 -23.57 -11.31 2.16
N ASN A 217 -23.02 -12.34 2.81
CA ASN A 217 -21.83 -13.03 2.35
C ASN A 217 -22.05 -13.76 1.01
N ILE A 218 -23.19 -14.43 0.85
CA ILE A 218 -23.55 -15.12 -0.39
C ILE A 218 -23.81 -14.14 -1.53
N ILE A 219 -24.54 -13.05 -1.28
CA ILE A 219 -24.83 -12.03 -2.28
C ILE A 219 -23.50 -11.40 -2.74
N SER A 220 -22.62 -11.08 -1.79
CA SER A 220 -21.31 -10.48 -2.08
C SER A 220 -20.40 -11.43 -2.87
N PHE A 221 -20.38 -12.72 -2.51
CA PHE A 221 -19.62 -13.75 -3.24
C PHE A 221 -20.17 -13.95 -4.66
N THR A 222 -21.49 -14.03 -4.80
CA THR A 222 -22.16 -14.22 -6.10
C THR A 222 -21.93 -13.02 -7.01
N ALA A 223 -22.01 -11.79 -6.47
CA ALA A 223 -21.71 -10.57 -7.21
C ALA A 223 -20.25 -10.54 -7.70
N ALA A 224 -19.29 -10.91 -6.84
CA ALA A 224 -17.88 -10.97 -7.23
C ALA A 224 -17.62 -11.99 -8.35
N VAL A 225 -18.23 -13.18 -8.28
CA VAL A 225 -18.13 -14.21 -9.33
C VAL A 225 -18.78 -13.71 -10.63
N ALA A 226 -19.97 -13.12 -10.57
CA ALA A 226 -20.68 -12.61 -11.73
C ALA A 226 -19.88 -11.52 -12.45
N VAL A 227 -19.33 -10.55 -11.72
CA VAL A 227 -18.47 -9.49 -12.26
C VAL A 227 -17.21 -10.07 -12.90
N THR A 228 -16.56 -11.02 -12.23
CA THR A 228 -15.34 -11.68 -12.76
C THR A 228 -15.61 -12.41 -14.06
N VAL A 229 -16.72 -13.16 -14.12
CA VAL A 229 -17.14 -13.88 -15.33
C VAL A 229 -17.53 -12.90 -16.44
N TYR A 230 -18.23 -11.82 -16.11
CA TYR A 230 -18.64 -10.79 -17.08
C TYR A 230 -17.43 -10.10 -17.71
N ILE A 231 -16.47 -9.65 -16.90
CA ILE A 231 -15.22 -9.04 -17.37
C ILE A 231 -14.44 -10.04 -18.23
N THR A 232 -14.35 -11.30 -17.82
CA THR A 232 -13.68 -12.35 -18.59
C THR A 232 -14.36 -12.60 -19.93
N ARG A 233 -15.69 -12.56 -19.99
CA ARG A 233 -16.46 -12.73 -21.23
C ARG A 233 -16.26 -11.55 -22.18
N ILE A 234 -16.26 -10.31 -21.68
CA ILE A 234 -15.97 -9.12 -22.50
C ILE A 234 -14.54 -9.18 -23.03
N ALA A 235 -13.57 -9.47 -22.17
CA ALA A 235 -12.17 -9.57 -22.57
C ALA A 235 -11.98 -10.63 -23.67
N ARG A 236 -12.61 -11.80 -23.53
CA ARG A 236 -12.54 -12.87 -24.53
C ARG A 236 -13.20 -12.47 -25.84
N LYS A 237 -14.40 -11.87 -25.80
CA LYS A 237 -15.10 -11.39 -26.98
C LYS A 237 -14.32 -10.31 -27.74
N ALA A 238 -13.67 -9.40 -27.02
CA ALA A 238 -12.82 -8.38 -27.62
C ALA A 238 -11.56 -8.97 -28.27
N LEU A 239 -10.96 -10.03 -27.69
CA LEU A 239 -9.85 -10.74 -28.33
C LEU A 239 -10.29 -11.49 -29.59
N ASP A 240 -11.44 -12.15 -29.55
CA ASP A 240 -11.97 -12.94 -30.68
C ASP A 240 -12.43 -12.06 -31.86
N GLU A 241 -12.75 -10.78 -31.63
CA GLU A 241 -13.06 -9.81 -32.70
C GLU A 241 -11.80 -9.20 -33.37
N THR A 242 -10.61 -9.43 -32.81
CA THR A 242 -9.34 -8.82 -33.27
C THR A 242 -8.40 -9.80 -33.98
N ILE A 243 -8.72 -11.10 -33.98
CA ILE A 243 -7.99 -12.19 -34.67
C ILE A 243 -8.82 -12.67 -35.86
#